data_AF-A0A835A7F7-F1
#
_entry.id   AF-A0A835A7F7-F1
#
_cell.length_a   1.000
_cell.length_b   1.000
_cell.length_c   1.000
_cell.angle_alpha   90.00
_cell.angle_beta   90.00
_cell.angle_gamma   90.00
#
_symmetry.space_group_name_H-M   'P 1'
#
loop_
_entity.id
_entity.type
_entity.pdbx_description
1 polymer ?
#
loop_
_entity_poly.entity_id
_entity_poly.type
_entity_poly.pdbx_seq_one_letter_code
_entity_poly.pdbx_strand_id
1 'polypeptide(L)'
;MSVELILWLFSFASVMVLVGLTAYQLICLSDLEYDYINPYDSSSRINAVVLIEYSLQAALCASFLVTLHWFPFLMMAPVTYYHVKLYMARKHLVDVTEIFRQLNGEKKYRMIKLAFYFCLFIITIYRFDFKLFFSYYFVELEYFMHLFGSVASQLFKNTQCIIEPL
;
A
#
# COMPACT_ATOMS: atom_id res chain seq x y z
N MET A 1 8.53 16.42 -4.44
CA MET A 1 7.41 15.95 -5.28
C MET A 1 7.55 14.49 -5.69
N SER A 2 8.69 14.06 -6.25
CA SER A 2 8.83 12.69 -6.83
C SER A 2 8.87 11.54 -5.83
N VAL A 3 9.61 11.67 -4.71
CA VAL A 3 9.75 10.59 -3.70
C VAL A 3 8.41 10.22 -3.07
N GLU A 4 7.57 11.22 -2.82
CA GLU A 4 6.22 11.06 -2.33
C GLU A 4 5.37 10.21 -3.28
N LEU A 5 5.35 10.55 -4.57
CA LEU A 5 4.61 9.80 -5.58
C LEU A 5 5.06 8.34 -5.65
N ILE A 6 6.37 8.09 -5.60
CA ILE A 6 6.94 6.74 -5.60
C ILE A 6 6.50 5.96 -4.34
N LEU A 7 6.52 6.58 -3.16
CA LEU A 7 6.04 5.96 -1.91
C LEU A 7 4.57 5.53 -2.02
N TRP A 8 3.71 6.42 -2.52
CA TRP A 8 2.28 6.13 -2.65
C TRP A 8 2.00 5.04 -3.69
N LEU A 9 2.73 5.04 -4.81
CA LEU A 9 2.67 3.97 -5.81
C LEU A 9 3.15 2.63 -5.25
N PHE A 10 4.29 2.63 -4.55
CA PHE A 10 4.83 1.46 -3.88
C PHE A 10 3.86 0.91 -2.84
N SER A 11 3.21 1.80 -2.09
CA SER A 11 2.21 1.44 -1.08
C SER A 11 0.98 0.81 -1.69
N PHE A 12 0.45 1.39 -2.77
CA PHE A 12 -0.68 0.83 -3.51
C PHE A 12 -0.37 -0.58 -4.04
N ALA A 13 0.78 -0.76 -4.70
CA ALA A 13 1.22 -2.06 -5.21
C ALA A 13 1.41 -3.08 -4.08
N SER A 14 2.04 -2.67 -2.97
CA SER A 14 2.27 -3.54 -1.82
C SER A 14 0.97 -3.99 -1.16
N VAL A 15 -0.02 -3.09 -1.01
CA VAL A 15 -1.33 -3.45 -0.44
C VAL A 15 -2.09 -4.41 -1.35
N MET A 16 -2.04 -4.24 -2.68
CA MET A 16 -2.63 -5.23 -3.60
C MET A 16 -2.02 -6.62 -3.41
N VAL A 17 -0.69 -6.70 -3.29
CA VAL A 17 0.01 -7.97 -3.04
C VAL A 17 -0.40 -8.54 -1.68
N LEU A 18 -0.47 -7.75 -0.61
CA LEU A 18 -0.90 -8.21 0.71
C LEU A 18 -2.32 -8.78 0.72
N VAL A 19 -3.26 -8.13 0.01
CA VAL A 19 -4.62 -8.64 -0.20
C VAL A 19 -4.57 -9.98 -0.92
N GLY A 20 -3.81 -10.09 -2.01
CA GLY A 20 -3.66 -11.31 -2.79
C GLY A 20 -3.05 -12.48 -1.99
N LEU A 21 -1.98 -12.23 -1.23
CA LEU A 21 -1.33 -13.24 -0.38
C LEU A 21 -2.27 -13.72 0.73
N THR A 22 -3.01 -12.81 1.36
CA THR A 22 -3.98 -13.16 2.42
C THR A 22 -5.16 -13.95 1.85
N ALA A 23 -5.66 -13.57 0.68
CA ALA A 23 -6.71 -14.31 -0.02
C ALA A 23 -6.23 -15.71 -0.44
N TYR A 24 -5.00 -15.84 -0.96
CA TYR A 24 -4.40 -17.15 -1.29
C TYR A 24 -4.34 -18.08 -0.08
N GLN A 25 -3.92 -17.57 1.09
CA GLN A 25 -3.90 -18.36 2.33
C GLN A 25 -5.31 -18.82 2.75
N LEU A 26 -6.32 -17.96 2.58
CA LEU A 26 -7.72 -18.32 2.85
C LEU A 26 -8.25 -19.40 1.91
N ILE A 27 -7.86 -19.37 0.63
CA ILE A 27 -8.17 -20.42 -0.33
C ILE A 27 -7.51 -21.73 0.12
N CYS A 28 -6.22 -21.74 0.45
CA CYS A 28 -5.55 -22.95 0.94
C CYS A 28 -6.20 -23.54 2.21
N LEU A 29 -6.69 -22.69 3.12
CA LEU A 29 -7.44 -23.14 4.30
C LEU A 29 -8.83 -23.67 3.96
N SER A 30 -9.50 -23.09 2.97
CA SER A 30 -10.81 -23.55 2.51
C SER A 30 -10.68 -24.87 1.74
N ASP A 31 -9.65 -25.02 0.90
CA ASP A 31 -9.35 -26.28 0.21
C ASP A 31 -9.04 -27.41 1.19
N LEU A 32 -8.42 -27.07 2.32
CA LEU A 32 -8.19 -28.00 3.42
C LEU A 32 -9.49 -28.37 4.16
N GLU A 33 -10.44 -27.44 4.32
CA GLU A 33 -11.74 -27.66 4.96
C GLU A 33 -12.63 -28.64 4.18
N TYR A 34 -12.52 -28.63 2.84
CA TYR A 34 -13.29 -29.49 1.95
C TYR A 34 -12.53 -30.78 1.55
N ASP A 35 -11.43 -31.11 2.22
CA ASP A 35 -10.57 -32.28 1.93
C ASP A 35 -10.04 -32.33 0.48
N TYR A 36 -9.90 -31.18 -0.20
CA TYR A 36 -9.33 -31.10 -1.55
C TYR A 36 -7.81 -31.25 -1.57
N ILE A 37 -7.14 -30.91 -0.47
CA ILE A 37 -5.67 -30.94 -0.36
C ILE A 37 -5.22 -31.53 0.97
N ASN A 38 -4.06 -32.19 0.96
CA ASN A 38 -3.43 -32.72 2.18
C ASN A 38 -3.04 -31.56 3.14
N PRO A 39 -3.27 -31.69 4.46
CA PRO A 39 -2.78 -30.73 5.46
C PRO A 39 -1.28 -30.45 5.35
N TYR A 40 -0.45 -31.43 5.01
CA TYR A 40 1.00 -31.20 4.84
C TYR A 40 1.29 -30.20 3.70
N ASP A 41 0.66 -30.38 2.55
CA ASP A 41 0.85 -29.52 1.37
C ASP A 41 0.28 -28.12 1.61
N SER A 42 -0.89 -28.03 2.25
CA SER A 42 -1.50 -26.74 2.61
C SER A 42 -0.64 -25.95 3.61
N SER A 43 -0.19 -26.59 4.70
CA SER A 43 0.68 -25.95 5.69
C SER A 43 2.01 -25.49 5.09
N SER A 44 2.64 -26.28 4.22
CA SER A 44 3.89 -25.90 3.54
C SER A 44 3.72 -24.64 2.67
N ARG A 45 2.64 -24.60 1.87
CA ARG A 45 2.31 -23.43 1.02
C ARG A 45 2.01 -22.19 1.85
N ILE A 46 1.21 -22.33 2.92
CA ILE A 46 0.88 -21.21 3.81
C ILE A 46 2.14 -20.68 4.48
N ASN A 47 3.03 -21.54 4.97
CA ASN A 47 4.26 -21.14 5.66
C ASN A 47 5.22 -20.36 4.74
N ALA A 48 5.34 -20.76 3.47
CA ALA A 48 6.14 -20.04 2.48
C ALA A 48 5.58 -18.63 2.22
N VAL A 49 4.25 -18.51 2.09
CA VAL A 49 3.58 -17.24 1.77
C VAL A 49 3.53 -16.29 2.98
N VAL A 50 3.39 -16.81 4.20
CA VAL A 50 3.34 -16.01 5.44
C VAL A 50 4.62 -15.19 5.63
N LEU A 51 5.79 -15.75 5.31
CA LEU A 51 7.06 -15.02 5.45
C LEU A 51 7.15 -13.83 4.48
N ILE A 52 6.67 -14.02 3.25
CA ILE A 52 6.64 -12.97 2.23
C ILE A 52 5.67 -11.86 2.66
N GLU A 53 4.49 -12.23 3.17
CA GLU A 53 3.48 -11.29 3.70
C GLU A 53 4.05 -10.44 4.84
N TYR A 54 4.68 -11.07 5.83
CA TYR A 54 5.22 -10.38 7.01
C TYR A 54 6.35 -9.42 6.62
N SER A 55 7.20 -9.86 5.70
CA SER A 55 8.31 -9.05 5.19
C SER A 55 7.80 -7.81 4.44
N LEU A 56 6.79 -7.99 3.58
CA LEU A 56 6.18 -6.90 2.82
C LEU A 56 5.43 -5.92 3.74
N GLN A 57 4.67 -6.43 4.72
CA GLN A 57 3.97 -5.62 5.72
C GLN A 57 4.97 -4.78 6.54
N ALA A 58 6.06 -5.39 7.00
CA ALA A 58 7.10 -4.70 7.76
C ALA A 58 7.83 -3.64 6.92
N ALA A 59 8.18 -3.96 5.67
CA ALA A 59 8.80 -3.02 4.74
C ALA A 59 7.89 -1.81 4.46
N LEU A 60 6.60 -2.05 4.24
CA LEU A 60 5.62 -1.00 4.02
C LEU A 60 5.45 -0.10 5.26
N CYS A 61 5.33 -0.70 6.46
CA CYS A 61 5.25 0.04 7.71
C CYS A 61 6.52 0.88 7.98
N ALA A 62 7.71 0.31 7.75
CA ALA A 62 8.98 1.01 7.88
C ALA A 62 9.12 2.18 6.89
N SER A 63 8.65 2.01 5.65
CA SER A 63 8.67 3.08 4.65
C SER A 63 7.85 4.30 5.07
N PHE A 64 6.70 4.09 5.72
CA PHE A 64 5.88 5.18 6.28
C PHE A 64 6.52 5.83 7.50
N LEU A 65 7.27 5.08 8.31
CA LEU A 65 8.01 5.62 9.44
C LEU A 65 9.16 6.54 8.96
N VAL A 66 9.95 6.09 7.98
CA VAL A 66 11.07 6.86 7.41
C VAL A 66 10.59 8.14 6.73
N THR A 67 9.45 8.09 6.05
CA THR A 67 8.83 9.26 5.41
C THR A 67 7.97 10.11 6.36
N LEU A 68 7.94 9.77 7.65
CA LEU A 68 7.20 10.50 8.70
C LEU A 68 5.69 10.64 8.42
N HIS A 69 5.10 9.66 7.74
CA HIS A 69 3.65 9.61 7.50
C HIS A 69 2.94 8.94 8.67
N TRP A 70 2.69 9.72 9.73
CA TRP A 70 2.15 9.22 10.99
C TRP A 70 0.80 8.51 10.89
N PHE A 71 -0.13 9.00 10.06
CA PHE A 71 -1.47 8.42 9.94
C PHE A 71 -1.46 6.97 9.40
N PRO A 72 -0.94 6.67 8.19
CA PRO A 72 -0.86 5.29 7.71
C PRO A 72 0.06 4.43 8.58
N PHE A 73 1.13 4.99 9.14
CA PHE A 73 1.99 4.28 10.08
C PHE A 73 1.22 3.81 11.32
N LEU A 74 0.45 4.68 11.98
CA LEU A 74 -0.34 4.33 13.17
C LEU A 74 -1.40 3.27 12.88
N MET A 75 -2.00 3.27 11.69
CA MET A 75 -2.94 2.21 11.31
C MET A 75 -2.21 0.87 11.11
N MET A 76 -1.03 0.85 10.47
CA MET A 76 -0.29 -0.39 10.18
C MET A 76 0.56 -0.92 11.35
N ALA A 77 0.93 -0.05 12.29
CA ALA A 77 1.74 -0.38 13.45
C ALA A 77 1.17 -1.52 14.32
N PRO A 78 -0.12 -1.54 14.73
CA PRO A 78 -0.65 -2.62 15.57
C PRO A 78 -0.62 -3.98 14.86
N VAL A 79 -0.91 -4.02 13.56
CA VAL A 79 -0.86 -5.26 12.77
C VAL A 79 0.58 -5.76 12.65
N THR A 80 1.51 -4.86 12.33
CA THR A 80 2.93 -5.20 12.20
C THR A 80 3.51 -5.67 13.53
N TYR A 81 3.16 -5.03 14.65
CA TYR A 81 3.55 -5.46 15.99
C TYR A 81 3.02 -6.87 16.30
N TYR A 82 1.76 -7.16 15.95
CA TYR A 82 1.20 -8.49 16.13
C TYR A 82 1.94 -9.56 15.32
N HIS A 83 2.29 -9.27 14.05
CA HIS A 83 3.09 -10.17 13.21
C HIS A 83 4.48 -10.42 13.80
N VAL A 84 5.17 -9.37 14.26
CA VAL A 84 6.48 -9.49 14.91
C VAL A 84 6.39 -10.34 16.18
N LYS A 85 5.36 -10.12 17.02
CA LYS A 85 5.12 -10.93 18.21
C LYS A 85 4.91 -12.41 17.87
N LEU A 86 4.14 -12.70 16.83
CA LEU A 86 3.88 -14.07 16.38
C LEU A 86 5.14 -14.74 15.80
N TYR A 87 5.94 -13.96 15.07
CA TYR A 87 7.23 -14.39 14.55
C TYR A 87 8.21 -14.76 15.67
N MET A 88 8.37 -13.87 16.67
CA MET A 88 9.24 -14.10 17.83
C MET A 88 8.79 -15.30 18.67
N ALA A 89 7.48 -15.51 18.79
CA ALA A 89 6.92 -16.68 19.48
C ALA A 89 7.02 -17.99 18.65
N ARG A 90 7.56 -17.94 17.42
CA ARG A 90 7.56 -19.03 16.43
C ARG A 90 6.19 -19.62 16.12
N LYS A 91 5.11 -18.89 16.41
CA LYS A 91 3.73 -19.29 16.13
C LYS A 91 3.23 -18.81 14.77
N HIS A 92 4.12 -18.32 13.91
CA HIS A 92 3.80 -17.91 12.55
C HIS A 92 3.67 -19.09 11.58
N LEU A 93 4.24 -20.25 11.96
CA LEU A 93 4.16 -21.48 11.19
C LEU A 93 2.89 -22.25 11.57
N VAL A 94 2.21 -22.76 10.55
CA VAL A 94 1.08 -23.65 10.70
C VAL A 94 1.59 -25.08 10.95
N ASP A 95 1.16 -25.67 12.06
CA ASP A 95 1.42 -27.07 12.38
C ASP A 95 0.36 -27.97 11.74
N VAL A 96 0.82 -28.99 11.01
CA VAL A 96 0.00 -29.98 10.29
C VAL A 96 -0.89 -30.76 11.25
N THR A 97 -0.45 -30.99 12.50
CA THR A 97 -1.18 -31.81 13.48
C THR A 97 -2.34 -31.07 14.14
N GLU A 98 -2.26 -29.75 14.26
CA GLU A 98 -3.27 -28.93 14.93
C GLU A 98 -4.14 -28.09 14.00
N ILE A 99 -3.83 -28.06 12.69
CA ILE A 99 -4.50 -27.17 11.72
C ILE A 99 -6.01 -27.36 11.69
N PHE A 100 -6.51 -28.60 11.75
CA PHE A 100 -7.95 -28.86 11.76
C PHE A 100 -8.63 -28.40 13.05
N ARG A 101 -7.94 -28.50 14.20
CA ARG A 101 -8.45 -28.05 15.50
C ARG A 101 -8.58 -26.52 15.54
N GLN A 102 -7.62 -25.82 14.94
CA GLN A 102 -7.55 -24.35 14.96
C GLN A 102 -8.15 -23.68 13.71
N LEU A 103 -8.62 -24.47 12.73
CA LEU A 103 -9.01 -24.04 11.38
C LEU A 103 -9.97 -22.84 11.38
N ASN A 104 -11.05 -22.94 12.16
CA ASN A 104 -12.06 -21.89 12.26
C ASN A 104 -11.50 -20.58 12.84
N GLY A 105 -10.57 -20.68 13.79
CA GLY A 105 -9.89 -19.52 14.39
C GLY A 105 -8.94 -18.85 13.39
N GLU A 106 -8.10 -19.64 12.72
CA GLU A 106 -7.17 -19.18 11.70
C GLU A 106 -7.88 -18.52 10.50
N LYS A 107 -8.98 -19.12 10.02
CA LYS A 107 -9.82 -18.56 8.96
C LYS A 107 -10.44 -17.24 9.38
N LYS A 108 -11.02 -17.16 10.58
CA LYS A 108 -11.61 -15.91 11.10
C LYS A 108 -10.57 -14.81 11.26
N TYR A 109 -9.39 -15.13 11.80
CA TYR A 109 -8.28 -14.18 11.92
C TYR A 109 -7.85 -13.64 10.55
N ARG A 110 -7.66 -14.52 9.55
CA ARG A 110 -7.25 -14.12 8.20
C ARG A 110 -8.34 -13.37 7.45
N MET A 111 -9.62 -13.66 7.68
CA MET A 111 -10.74 -12.89 7.14
C MET A 111 -10.78 -11.45 7.70
N ILE A 112 -10.57 -11.29 9.01
CA ILE A 112 -10.50 -9.95 9.63
C ILE A 112 -9.29 -9.18 9.07
N LYS A 113 -8.15 -9.86 8.94
CA LYS A 113 -6.94 -9.27 8.34
C LYS A 113 -7.17 -8.83 6.89
N LEU A 114 -7.84 -9.66 6.09
CA LEU A 114 -8.20 -9.34 4.71
C LEU A 114 -9.09 -8.09 4.64
N ALA A 115 -10.11 -8.01 5.48
CA ALA A 115 -10.98 -6.84 5.55
C ALA A 115 -10.19 -5.58 5.91
N PHE A 116 -9.24 -5.68 6.85
CA PHE A 116 -8.36 -4.57 7.20
C PHE A 116 -7.47 -4.13 6.02
N TYR A 117 -6.86 -5.07 5.28
CA TYR A 117 -6.08 -4.74 4.08
C TYR A 117 -6.94 -4.14 2.97
N PHE A 118 -8.19 -4.59 2.83
CA PHE A 118 -9.11 -4.01 1.87
C PHE A 118 -9.50 -2.57 2.22
N CYS A 119 -9.74 -2.28 3.51
CA CYS A 119 -9.93 -0.90 3.97
C CYS A 119 -8.69 -0.03 3.70
N LEU A 120 -7.49 -0.54 3.96
CA LEU A 120 -6.24 0.15 3.63
C LEU A 120 -6.09 0.38 2.12
N PHE A 121 -6.49 -0.59 1.30
CA PHE A 121 -6.46 -0.49 -0.15
C PHE A 121 -7.30 0.70 -0.65
N ILE A 122 -8.53 0.81 -0.16
CA ILE A 122 -9.43 1.93 -0.46
C ILE A 122 -8.80 3.27 -0.02
N ILE A 123 -8.23 3.33 1.19
CA ILE A 123 -7.56 4.55 1.68
C ILE A 123 -6.36 4.93 0.79
N THR A 124 -5.56 3.96 0.35
CA THR A 124 -4.41 4.21 -0.53
C THR A 124 -4.84 4.70 -1.91
N ILE A 125 -5.95 4.18 -2.46
CA ILE A 125 -6.52 4.66 -3.72
C ILE A 125 -6.92 6.13 -3.60
N TYR A 126 -7.78 6.47 -2.63
CA TYR A 126 -8.25 7.86 -2.48
C TYR A 126 -7.10 8.85 -2.29
N ARG A 127 -6.06 8.48 -1.54
CA ARG A 127 -4.89 9.35 -1.35
C ARG A 127 -4.01 9.46 -2.60
N PHE A 128 -3.90 8.39 -3.39
CA PHE A 128 -3.17 8.38 -4.64
C PHE A 128 -3.87 9.24 -5.70
N ASP A 129 -5.17 9.07 -5.89
CA ASP A 129 -5.98 9.84 -6.84
C ASP A 129 -5.99 11.34 -6.48
N PHE A 130 -6.17 11.68 -5.20
CA PHE A 130 -6.14 13.07 -4.76
C PHE A 130 -4.77 13.74 -5.04
N LYS A 131 -3.66 13.02 -4.83
CA LYS A 131 -2.32 13.54 -5.15
C LYS A 131 -2.08 13.67 -6.65
N LEU A 132 -2.53 12.70 -7.46
CA LEU A 132 -2.43 12.76 -8.92
C LEU A 132 -3.23 13.94 -9.47
N PHE A 133 -4.46 14.12 -9.01
CA PHE A 133 -5.31 15.26 -9.34
C PHE A 133 -4.59 16.57 -9.00
N PHE A 134 -4.22 16.78 -7.74
CA PHE A 134 -3.55 18.03 -7.33
C PHE A 134 -2.24 18.27 -8.09
N SER A 135 -1.44 17.24 -8.34
CA SER A 135 -0.20 17.35 -9.11
C SER A 135 -0.46 17.74 -10.58
N TYR A 136 -1.53 17.23 -11.19
CA TYR A 136 -1.92 17.59 -12.56
C TYR A 136 -2.31 19.07 -12.64
N TYR A 137 -3.20 19.54 -11.77
CA TYR A 137 -3.62 20.96 -11.75
C TYR A 137 -2.48 21.91 -11.39
N PHE A 138 -1.57 21.52 -10.50
CA PHE A 138 -0.42 22.35 -10.14
C PHE A 138 0.52 22.58 -11.34
N VAL A 139 0.83 21.52 -12.09
CA VAL A 139 1.66 21.63 -13.31
C VAL A 139 0.95 22.48 -14.36
N GLU A 140 -0.36 22.28 -14.56
CA GLU A 140 -1.13 23.06 -15.54
C GLU A 140 -1.14 24.57 -15.19
N LEU A 141 -1.22 24.91 -13.91
CA LEU A 141 -1.21 26.29 -13.42
C LEU A 141 0.17 26.95 -13.55
N GLU A 142 1.25 26.18 -13.34
CA GLU A 142 2.63 26.63 -13.54
C GLU A 142 2.92 26.93 -15.03
N TYR A 143 2.41 26.09 -15.93
CA TYR A 143 2.42 26.35 -17.38
C TYR A 143 1.66 27.63 -17.75
N PHE A 144 0.48 27.83 -17.19
CA PHE A 144 -0.32 29.03 -17.46
C PHE A 144 0.37 30.30 -16.97
N MET A 145 0.96 30.27 -15.76
CA MET A 145 1.74 31.39 -15.21
C MET A 145 2.97 31.71 -16.05
N HIS A 146 3.69 30.68 -16.54
CA HIS A 146 4.87 30.89 -17.39
C HIS A 146 4.48 31.45 -18.77
N LEU A 147 3.36 31.00 -19.34
CA LEU A 147 2.80 31.55 -20.57
C LEU A 147 2.38 33.02 -20.38
N PHE A 148 1.65 33.32 -19.31
CA PHE A 148 1.21 34.68 -19.00
C PHE A 148 2.39 35.62 -18.76
N GLY A 149 3.41 35.17 -18.02
CA GLY A 149 4.65 35.94 -17.80
C GLY A 149 5.38 36.25 -19.10
N SER A 150 5.46 35.29 -20.03
CA SER A 150 6.08 35.52 -21.34
C SER A 150 5.29 36.50 -22.20
N VAL A 151 3.95 36.37 -22.24
CA VAL A 151 3.06 37.28 -22.98
C VAL A 151 3.08 38.70 -22.40
N ALA A 152 3.03 38.83 -21.06
CA ALA A 152 3.11 40.11 -20.37
C ALA A 152 4.46 40.81 -20.62
N SER A 153 5.57 40.07 -20.63
CA SER A 153 6.90 40.60 -20.98
C SER A 153 6.98 41.09 -22.42
N GLN A 154 6.39 40.35 -23.37
CA GLN A 154 6.33 40.77 -24.78
C GLN A 154 5.45 42.01 -24.98
N LEU A 155 4.31 42.09 -24.29
CA LEU A 155 3.47 43.28 -24.31
C LEU A 155 4.23 44.48 -23.77
N PHE A 156 4.90 44.36 -22.62
CA PHE A 156 5.67 45.46 -22.03
C PHE A 156 6.79 45.97 -22.96
N LYS A 157 7.52 45.07 -23.63
CA LYS A 157 8.52 45.44 -24.65
C LYS A 157 7.91 46.16 -25.84
N ASN A 158 6.76 45.71 -26.33
CA ASN A 158 6.07 46.37 -27.43
C ASN A 158 5.55 47.76 -27.03
N THR A 159 5.06 47.94 -25.80
CA THR A 159 4.61 49.27 -25.34
C THR A 159 5.77 50.25 -25.18
N GLN A 160 6.94 49.82 -24.68
CA GLN A 160 8.12 50.68 -24.63
C GLN A 160 8.61 51.11 -26.03
N CYS A 161 8.55 50.21 -27.02
CA CYS A 161 8.94 50.52 -28.40
C CYS A 161 8.02 51.56 -29.08
N ILE A 162 6.81 51.75 -28.58
CA ILE A 162 5.84 52.74 -29.08
C ILE A 162 5.99 54.10 -28.36
N ILE A 163 6.53 54.12 -27.13
CA ILE A 163 6.68 55.33 -26.31
C ILE A 163 8.00 56.07 -26.56
N GLU A 164 9.01 55.42 -27.16
CA GLU A 164 10.19 56.09 -27.73
C GLU A 164 10.08 56.26 -29.26
N PRO A 165 9.29 57.21 -29.80
CA PRO A 165 9.61 57.83 -31.06
C PRO A 165 10.51 59.03 -30.79
N LEU A 166 11.73 58.99 -31.35
CA LEU A 166 12.79 60.01 -31.35
C LEU A 166 13.76 60.03 -30.17
#